data_AF-A0AAD7AL14-F1
#
_entry.id   AF-A0AAD7AL14-F1
#
_cell.length_a   1.000
_cell.length_b   1.000
_cell.length_c   1.000
_cell.angle_alpha   90.00
_cell.angle_beta   90.00
_cell.angle_gamma   90.00
#
_symmetry.space_group_name_H-M   'P 1'
#
loop_
_entity.id
_entity.type
_entity.pdbx_description
1 polymer ?
#
loop_
_entity_poly.entity_id
_entity_poly.type
_entity_poly.pdbx_seq_one_letter_code
_entity_poly.pdbx_strand_id
1 'polypeptide(L)'
;MNALSRREEENLLKITKERAVKECHEVVKAFADCVQGRTISVAWACRPQLHKMEECIVLYTGPEPYERVRTEYLRLRAEQRVAKLRDSDS
;
A
#
# COMPACT_ATOMS: atom_id res chain seq x y z
N MET A 1 -6.04 23.82 -2.88
CA MET A 1 -5.87 22.38 -3.13
C MET A 1 -5.34 21.76 -1.84
N ASN A 2 -6.05 20.80 -1.23
CA ASN A 2 -5.54 20.09 -0.05
C ASN A 2 -4.50 19.06 -0.52
N ALA A 3 -3.22 19.37 -0.34
CA ALA A 3 -2.13 18.48 -0.69
C ALA A 3 -1.68 17.68 0.55
N LEU A 4 -1.30 16.42 0.33
CA LEU A 4 -0.58 15.64 1.33
C LEU A 4 0.82 16.19 1.48
N SER A 5 1.31 16.27 2.72
CA SER A 5 2.74 16.44 2.98
C SER A 5 3.49 15.17 2.55
N ARG A 6 4.80 15.29 2.26
CA ARG A 6 5.62 14.13 1.87
C ARG A 6 5.56 12.99 2.88
N ARG A 7 5.54 13.31 4.18
CA ARG A 7 5.43 12.31 5.26
C ARG A 7 4.09 11.59 5.24
N GLU A 8 2.99 12.31 4.98
CA GLU A 8 1.66 11.69 4.86
C GLU A 8 1.58 10.79 3.64
N GLU A 9 2.18 11.21 2.53
CA GLU A 9 2.23 10.42 1.30
C GLU A 9 3.05 9.14 1.48
N GLU A 10 4.22 9.21 2.09
CA GLU A 10 5.05 8.04 2.42
C GLU A 10 4.30 7.08 3.35
N ASN A 11 3.64 7.60 4.39
CA ASN A 11 2.85 6.81 5.31
C ASN A 11 1.66 6.14 4.62
N LEU A 12 0.94 6.88 3.77
CA LEU A 12 -0.21 6.35 3.03
C LEU A 12 0.22 5.25 2.06
N LEU A 13 1.34 5.45 1.37
CA LEU A 13 1.93 4.45 0.49
C LEU A 13 2.34 3.19 1.27
N LYS A 14 2.95 3.36 2.45
CA LYS A 14 3.32 2.24 3.33
C LYS A 14 2.09 1.43 3.75
N ILE A 15 1.04 2.10 4.25
CA ILE A 15 -0.21 1.44 4.67
C ILE A 15 -0.87 0.73 3.47
N THR A 16 -0.90 1.37 2.30
CA THR A 16 -1.48 0.79 1.08
C THR A 16 -0.72 -0.47 0.66
N LYS A 17 0.62 -0.45 0.70
CA LYS A 17 1.45 -1.61 0.41
C LYS A 17 1.25 -2.73 1.42
N GLU A 18 1.19 -2.42 2.72
CA GLU A 18 0.93 -3.41 3.77
C GLU A 18 -0.43 -4.09 3.59
N ARG A 19 -1.45 -3.33 3.17
CA ARG A 19 -2.75 -3.88 2.80
C ARG A 19 -2.65 -4.78 1.57
N ALA A 20 -2.01 -4.30 0.50
CA ALA A 20 -1.83 -5.06 -0.73
C ALA A 20 -1.15 -6.42 -0.48
N VAL A 21 -0.12 -6.45 0.37
CA VAL A 21 0.58 -7.68 0.76
C VAL A 21 -0.35 -8.68 1.45
N LYS A 22 -1.30 -8.21 2.27
CA LYS A 22 -2.29 -9.08 2.93
C LYS A 22 -3.30 -9.64 1.94
N GLU A 23 -3.81 -8.81 1.03
CA GLU A 23 -4.74 -9.25 -0.01
C GLU A 23 -4.08 -10.23 -1.00
N CYS A 24 -2.79 -10.03 -1.29
CA CYS A 24 -1.99 -10.87 -2.18
C CYS A 24 -1.26 -12.02 -1.47
N HIS A 25 -1.76 -12.47 -0.31
CA HIS A 25 -1.06 -13.43 0.56
C HIS A 25 -0.55 -14.67 -0.18
N GLU A 26 -1.37 -15.28 -1.04
CA GLU A 26 -1.02 -16.52 -1.75
C GLU A 26 0.19 -16.35 -2.68
N VAL A 27 0.22 -15.28 -3.47
CA VAL A 27 1.34 -15.02 -4.40
C VAL A 27 2.58 -14.52 -3.67
N VAL A 28 2.41 -13.78 -2.57
CA VAL A 28 3.51 -13.38 -1.68
C VAL A 28 4.14 -14.60 -1.03
N LYS A 29 3.32 -15.54 -0.55
CA LYS A 29 3.78 -16.80 0.03
C LYS A 29 4.52 -17.64 -1.01
N ALA A 30 3.98 -17.78 -2.22
CA ALA A 30 4.66 -18.51 -3.30
C ALA A 30 6.03 -17.91 -3.66
N PHE A 31 6.15 -16.58 -3.64
CA PHE A 31 7.44 -15.91 -3.82
C PHE A 31 8.37 -16.16 -2.62
N ALA A 32 7.88 -16.02 -1.39
CA ALA A 32 8.64 -16.30 -0.16
C ALA A 32 9.19 -17.74 -0.12
N ASP A 33 8.34 -18.71 -0.44
CA ASP A 33 8.69 -20.13 -0.53
C ASP A 33 9.78 -20.38 -1.59
N CYS A 34 9.75 -19.62 -2.71
CA CYS A 34 10.78 -19.73 -3.75
C CYS A 34 12.14 -19.16 -3.32
N VAL A 35 12.14 -17.99 -2.67
CA VAL A 35 13.38 -17.32 -2.25
C VAL A 35 14.02 -17.98 -1.03
N GLN A 36 13.24 -18.76 -0.27
CA GLN A 36 13.75 -19.51 0.88
C GLN A 36 14.91 -20.43 0.46
N GLY A 37 16.07 -20.24 1.09
CA GLY A 37 17.28 -21.03 0.81
C GLY A 37 18.05 -20.61 -0.45
N ARG A 38 17.65 -19.53 -1.14
CA ARG A 38 18.38 -18.98 -2.30
C ARG A 38 18.99 -17.63 -1.93
N THR A 39 20.31 -17.49 -2.07
CA THR A 39 21.03 -16.24 -1.78
C THR A 39 21.40 -15.48 -3.06
N ILE A 40 21.86 -16.20 -4.09
CA ILE A 40 22.38 -15.59 -5.33
C ILE A 40 21.39 -15.78 -6.49
N SER A 41 20.64 -16.89 -6.51
CA SER A 41 19.85 -17.31 -7.68
C SER A 41 18.42 -16.77 -7.77
N VAL A 42 18.00 -15.93 -6.82
CA VAL A 42 16.62 -15.44 -6.72
C VAL A 42 16.17 -14.71 -7.98
N ALA A 43 17.01 -13.81 -8.52
CA ALA A 43 16.63 -12.91 -9.60
C ALA A 43 16.20 -13.62 -10.90
N TRP A 44 16.70 -14.83 -11.14
CA TRP A 44 16.28 -15.64 -12.30
C TRP A 44 15.37 -16.80 -11.91
N ALA A 45 15.66 -17.50 -10.81
CA ALA A 45 14.94 -18.71 -10.43
C ALA A 45 13.53 -18.43 -9.92
N CYS A 46 13.31 -17.27 -9.29
CA CYS A 46 12.01 -16.88 -8.74
C CYS A 46 11.31 -15.79 -9.54
N ARG A 47 11.80 -15.47 -10.74
CA ARG A 47 11.22 -14.46 -11.62
C ARG A 47 9.73 -14.72 -11.92
N PRO A 48 9.26 -15.96 -12.17
CA PRO A 48 7.84 -16.22 -12.39
C PRO A 48 6.96 -15.90 -11.18
N GLN A 49 7.42 -16.23 -9.97
CA GLN A 49 6.71 -15.96 -8.72
C GLN A 49 6.72 -14.47 -8.41
N LEU A 50 7.85 -13.80 -8.66
CA LEU A 50 7.98 -12.34 -8.54
C LEU A 50 6.96 -11.62 -9.42
N HIS A 51 6.87 -11.97 -10.71
CA HIS A 51 5.92 -11.35 -11.63
C HIS A 51 4.46 -11.54 -11.16
N LYS A 52 4.07 -12.74 -10.71
CA LYS A 52 2.72 -12.98 -10.17
C LYS A 52 2.42 -12.14 -8.93
N MET A 53 3.41 -11.98 -8.06
CA MET A 53 3.28 -11.14 -6.88
C MET A 53 3.12 -9.66 -7.28
N GLU A 54 3.93 -9.18 -8.22
CA GLU A 54 3.85 -7.81 -8.74
C GLU A 54 2.51 -7.53 -9.43
N GLU A 55 2.02 -8.45 -10.26
CA GLU A 55 0.71 -8.39 -10.92
C GLU A 55 -0.44 -8.25 -9.92
N CYS A 56 -0.35 -8.91 -8.76
CA CYS A 56 -1.36 -8.75 -7.72
C CYS A 56 -1.22 -7.42 -6.99
N ILE A 57 0.00 -7.07 -6.55
CA ILE A 57 0.24 -5.86 -5.73
C ILE A 57 -0.15 -4.58 -6.50
N VAL A 58 0.12 -4.53 -7.82
CA VAL A 58 -0.18 -3.35 -8.64
C VAL A 58 -1.69 -3.05 -8.73
N LEU A 59 -2.56 -4.04 -8.54
CA LEU A 59 -4.02 -3.83 -8.49
C LEU A 59 -4.45 -2.93 -7.32
N TYR A 60 -3.61 -2.83 -6.29
CA TYR A 60 -3.87 -2.01 -5.10
C TYR A 60 -2.99 -0.77 -5.05
N THR A 61 -1.76 -0.85 -5.55
CA THR A 61 -0.78 0.24 -5.48
C THR A 61 -0.63 1.03 -6.79
N GLY A 62 -1.38 0.65 -7.84
CA GLY A 62 -1.39 1.36 -9.11
C GLY A 62 -1.94 2.79 -8.99
N PRO A 63 -1.78 3.64 -10.04
CA PRO A 63 -2.16 5.05 -9.97
C PRO A 63 -3.64 5.27 -9.60
N GLU A 64 -4.55 4.54 -10.25
CA GLU A 64 -5.99 4.67 -10.01
C GLU A 64 -6.43 4.22 -8.59
N PRO A 65 -6.11 3.00 -8.11
CA PRO A 65 -6.46 2.59 -6.75
C PRO A 65 -5.78 3.46 -5.69
N TYR A 66 -4.54 3.93 -5.94
CA TYR A 66 -3.85 4.83 -5.02
C TYR A 66 -4.54 6.19 -4.90
N GLU A 67 -4.97 6.80 -6.01
CA GLU A 67 -5.70 8.08 -5.97
C GLU A 67 -7.04 7.97 -5.25
N ARG A 68 -7.72 6.81 -5.33
CA ARG A 68 -8.92 6.54 -4.51
C ARG A 68 -8.60 6.58 -3.02
N VAL A 69 -7.55 5.88 -2.60
CA VAL A 69 -7.11 5.83 -1.20
C VAL A 69 -6.70 7.22 -0.71
N ARG A 70 -6.00 7.99 -1.56
CA ARG A 70 -5.60 9.37 -1.28
C ARG A 70 -6.78 10.30 -1.08
N THR A 71 -7.76 10.23 -1.98
CA THR A 71 -8.97 11.06 -1.91
C THR A 71 -9.75 10.77 -0.63
N GLU A 72 -9.89 9.49 -0.30
CA GLU A 72 -10.58 9.08 0.93
C GLU A 72 -9.84 9.52 2.19
N TYR A 73 -8.51 9.41 2.21
CA TYR A 73 -7.70 9.92 3.33
C TYR A 73 -7.89 11.42 3.54
N LEU A 74 -7.90 12.21 2.47
CA LEU A 74 -8.13 13.66 2.54
C LEU A 74 -9.52 14.00 3.07
N ARG A 75 -10.55 13.23 2.67
CA ARG A 75 -11.92 13.36 3.18
C ARG A 75 -11.97 13.11 4.70
N LEU A 76 -11.43 11.97 5.15
CA LEU A 76 -11.41 11.60 6.57
C LEU A 76 -10.63 12.62 7.42
N ARG A 77 -9.49 13.11 6.92
CA ARG A 77 -8.71 14.16 7.60
C ARG A 77 -9.50 15.46 7.76
N ALA A 78 -10.26 15.86 6.75
CA ALA A 78 -11.09 17.05 6.83
C ALA A 78 -12.20 16.90 7.90
N GLU A 79 -12.85 15.74 7.94
CA GLU A 79 -13.88 15.42 8.95
C GLU A 79 -13.31 15.41 10.37
N GLN A 80 -12.14 14.79 10.56
CA GLN A 80 -11.45 14.80 11.86
C GLN A 80 -11.10 16.21 12.33
N ARG A 81 -10.68 17.10 11.42
CA ARG A 81 -10.41 18.50 11.75
C ARG A 81 -11.68 19.23 12.19
N VAL A 82 -12.80 19.02 11.51
CA VAL A 82 -14.09 19.63 11.87
C VAL A 82 -14.59 19.10 13.21
N ALA A 83 -14.53 17.79 13.44
CA ALA A 83 -14.93 17.17 14.71
C ALA A 83 -14.12 17.73 15.88
N LYS A 84 -12.80 17.83 15.74
CA LYS A 84 -11.91 18.38 16.78
C LYS A 84 -12.20 19.85 17.11
N LEU A 85 -12.57 20.65 16.11
CA LEU A 85 -12.97 22.04 16.34
C LEU A 85 -14.27 22.10 17.16
N ARG A 86 -15.28 21.30 16.79
CA ARG A 86 -16.55 21.22 17.51
C ARG A 86 -16.37 20.80 18.97
N ASP A 87 -15.50 19.84 19.23
CA ASP A 87 -15.23 19.36 20.59
C ASP A 87 -14.42 20.36 21.44
N SER A 88 -13.73 21.33 20.82
CA SER A 88 -12.94 22.36 21.54
C SER A 88 -13.78 23.57 21.98
N ASP A 89 -14.96 23.75 21.39
CA ASP A 89 -15.89 24.84 21.68
C ASP A 89 -16.96 24.45 22.75
N SER A 90 -16.90 23.22 23.28
CA SER A 90 -17.76 22.71 24.38
C SER A 90 -16.98 22.56 25.68
#